data_AF-A0A933MQB2-F1
#
_entry.id   AF-A0A933MQB2-F1
#
_cell.length_a   1.000
_cell.length_b   1.000
_cell.length_c   1.000
_cell.angle_alpha   90.00
_cell.angle_beta   90.00
_cell.angle_gamma   90.00
#
_symmetry.space_group_name_H-M   'P 1'
#
loop_
_entity.id
_entity.type
_entity.pdbx_description
1 polymer ?
#
loop_
_entity_poly.entity_id
_entity_poly.type
_entity_poly.pdbx_seq_one_letter_code
_entity_poly.pdbx_strand_id
1 'polypeptide(L)'
;LSRAEATLPMKEQITREKYRVGDRIKTYILDVKSSARGTQIILSRTHPEFVKKLFGLEVPEIYEGIVEIKGVVREPGARSKIAVYSKDANVDAVGACVGMKGMRVQAVITELSGERIDIALYDDDPEVFIKNALSPSKTTSVTANTKFKSAMVVVPDGQLSLAIGKEGQNVRLAAKLTGWKIDIRSESEIAKERDAIARKQAEDELFKKPEEMKEEPDAQSPVLADQTVETENAEEIIQEAAIIGLDKKIMGKLHEAGLDTVEQLKGMSVNKLIKIPGIGKASAEKIYNIVKKLEV
;
A
#
# COMPACT_ATOMS: atom_id res chain seq x y z
N LEU A 1 -19.36 -23.98 -34.43
CA LEU A 1 -19.87 -25.34 -34.16
C LEU A 1 -20.28 -25.93 -35.51
N SER A 2 -19.78 -27.10 -35.88
CA SER A 2 -20.07 -27.72 -37.20
C SER A 2 -21.23 -28.73 -37.16
N ARG A 3 -21.67 -29.13 -35.96
CA ARG A 3 -22.67 -30.19 -35.76
C ARG A 3 -23.78 -29.85 -34.75
N ALA A 4 -23.78 -28.64 -34.21
CA ALA A 4 -24.71 -28.22 -33.17
C ALA A 4 -25.06 -26.74 -33.29
N GLU A 5 -26.30 -26.41 -32.95
CA GLU A 5 -26.77 -25.04 -32.81
C GLU A 5 -26.65 -24.58 -31.36
N ALA A 6 -26.40 -23.30 -31.16
CA ALA A 6 -26.24 -22.69 -29.85
C ALA A 6 -26.81 -21.28 -29.85
N THR A 7 -27.29 -20.83 -28.70
CA THR A 7 -27.86 -19.49 -28.53
C THR A 7 -26.93 -18.65 -27.67
N LEU A 8 -26.67 -17.41 -28.09
CA LEU A 8 -25.99 -16.38 -27.29
C LEU A 8 -27.04 -15.34 -26.83
N PRO A 9 -27.61 -15.47 -25.62
CA PRO A 9 -28.63 -14.55 -25.13
C PRO A 9 -28.12 -13.12 -25.01
N MET A 10 -28.99 -12.12 -25.19
CA MET A 10 -28.62 -10.69 -25.10
C MET A 10 -27.91 -10.33 -23.78
N LYS A 11 -28.34 -10.92 -22.65
CA LYS A 11 -27.70 -10.70 -21.34
C LYS A 11 -26.27 -11.25 -21.24
N GLU A 12 -25.91 -12.18 -22.12
CA GLU A 12 -24.61 -12.83 -22.18
C GLU A 12 -23.72 -12.23 -23.30
N GLN A 13 -24.18 -11.17 -23.95
CA GLN A 13 -23.45 -10.42 -24.97
C GLN A 13 -22.74 -9.22 -24.33
N ILE A 14 -21.56 -8.89 -24.85
CA ILE A 14 -20.86 -7.66 -24.45
C ILE A 14 -21.56 -6.48 -25.15
N THR A 15 -22.00 -5.48 -24.39
CA THR A 15 -22.84 -4.37 -24.90
C THR A 15 -22.26 -3.60 -26.08
N ARG A 16 -20.92 -3.54 -26.19
CA ARG A 16 -20.22 -2.82 -27.27
C ARG A 16 -20.08 -3.62 -28.55
N GLU A 17 -20.36 -4.92 -28.51
CA GLU A 17 -20.18 -5.80 -29.65
C GLU A 17 -21.38 -5.74 -30.59
N LYS A 18 -21.09 -5.91 -31.88
CA LYS A 18 -22.10 -6.02 -32.92
C LYS A 18 -21.86 -7.34 -33.63
N TYR A 19 -22.87 -8.19 -33.65
CA TYR A 19 -22.82 -9.48 -34.31
C TYR A 19 -23.57 -9.41 -35.64
N ARG A 20 -22.97 -9.94 -36.69
CA ARG A 20 -23.56 -10.08 -38.02
C ARG A 20 -23.56 -11.54 -38.44
N VAL A 21 -24.48 -11.87 -39.35
CA VAL A 21 -24.52 -13.20 -39.95
C VAL A 21 -23.21 -13.43 -40.71
N GLY A 22 -22.56 -14.57 -40.44
CA GLY A 22 -21.26 -14.93 -41.02
C GLY A 22 -20.05 -14.60 -40.15
N ASP A 23 -20.21 -13.82 -39.07
CA ASP A 23 -19.11 -13.52 -38.15
C ASP A 23 -18.64 -14.79 -37.43
N ARG A 24 -17.31 -14.95 -37.35
CA ARG A 24 -16.70 -15.96 -36.48
C ARG A 24 -16.45 -15.32 -35.13
N ILE A 25 -17.13 -15.83 -34.10
CA ILE A 25 -16.96 -15.38 -32.72
C ILE A 25 -16.49 -16.52 -31.83
N LYS A 26 -15.58 -16.23 -30.90
CA LYS A 26 -15.29 -17.14 -29.79
C LYS A 26 -16.31 -16.93 -28.68
N THR A 27 -16.69 -17.97 -27.97
CA THR A 27 -17.63 -17.86 -26.86
C THR A 27 -17.26 -18.88 -25.78
N TYR A 28 -17.71 -18.61 -24.57
CA TYR A 28 -17.72 -19.59 -23.49
C TYR A 28 -19.04 -20.36 -23.52
N ILE A 29 -19.00 -21.68 -23.43
CA ILE A 29 -20.22 -22.48 -23.23
C ILE A 29 -20.63 -22.28 -21.77
N LEU A 30 -21.72 -21.53 -21.55
CA LEU A 30 -22.23 -21.22 -20.22
C LEU A 30 -22.98 -22.41 -19.63
N ASP A 31 -23.82 -23.05 -20.43
CA ASP A 31 -24.69 -24.14 -19.98
C ASP A 31 -25.11 -25.03 -21.16
N VAL A 32 -25.38 -26.30 -20.86
CA VAL A 32 -25.89 -27.28 -21.81
C VAL A 32 -27.11 -27.94 -21.19
N LYS A 33 -28.29 -27.55 -21.65
CA LYS A 33 -29.56 -28.06 -21.12
C LYS A 33 -30.10 -29.15 -22.04
N SER A 34 -30.45 -30.29 -21.46
CA SER A 34 -31.23 -31.31 -22.17
C SER A 34 -32.73 -31.03 -21.98
N SER A 35 -33.48 -31.02 -23.08
CA SER A 35 -34.94 -30.87 -23.05
C SER A 35 -35.60 -31.91 -23.95
N ALA A 36 -36.91 -32.11 -23.80
CA ALA A 36 -37.69 -32.98 -24.70
C ALA A 36 -37.62 -32.53 -26.18
N ARG A 37 -37.25 -31.28 -26.45
CA ARG A 37 -37.08 -30.72 -27.81
C ARG A 37 -35.63 -30.78 -28.31
N GLY A 38 -34.72 -31.39 -27.55
CA GLY A 38 -33.30 -31.50 -27.87
C GLY A 38 -32.39 -30.75 -26.91
N THR A 39 -31.09 -30.82 -27.18
CA THR A 39 -30.03 -30.17 -26.41
C THR A 39 -29.93 -28.71 -26.78
N GLN A 40 -30.06 -27.83 -25.80
CA GLN A 40 -29.86 -26.40 -25.95
C GLN A 40 -28.50 -26.01 -25.36
N ILE A 41 -27.62 -25.47 -26.21
CA ILE A 41 -26.32 -24.94 -25.80
C ILE A 41 -26.45 -23.43 -25.61
N ILE A 42 -26.17 -22.93 -24.41
CA ILE A 42 -26.18 -21.51 -24.07
C ILE A 42 -24.75 -21.02 -24.03
N LEU A 43 -24.48 -19.95 -24.77
CA LEU A 43 -23.17 -19.33 -24.88
C LEU A 43 -23.10 -18.04 -24.06
N SER A 44 -21.89 -17.63 -23.70
CA SER A 44 -21.61 -16.35 -23.08
C SER A 44 -20.31 -15.73 -23.56
N ARG A 45 -20.33 -14.40 -23.73
CA ARG A 45 -19.15 -13.56 -23.91
C ARG A 45 -18.90 -12.65 -22.71
N THR A 46 -19.83 -12.58 -21.75
CA THR A 46 -19.71 -11.77 -20.52
C THR A 46 -19.11 -12.54 -19.34
N HIS A 47 -19.17 -13.87 -19.34
CA HIS A 47 -18.71 -14.69 -18.22
C HIS A 47 -17.20 -14.52 -17.93
N PRO A 48 -16.74 -14.46 -16.66
CA PRO A 48 -15.31 -14.33 -16.33
C PRO A 48 -14.43 -15.46 -16.85
N GLU A 49 -14.94 -16.69 -16.86
CA GLU A 49 -14.19 -17.85 -17.41
C GLU A 49 -13.89 -17.71 -18.90
N PHE A 50 -14.63 -16.88 -19.63
CA PHE A 50 -14.29 -16.59 -21.02
C PHE A 50 -12.89 -15.97 -21.14
N VAL A 51 -12.56 -15.01 -20.28
CA VAL A 51 -11.23 -14.38 -20.23
C VAL A 51 -10.17 -15.42 -19.89
N LYS A 52 -10.43 -16.26 -18.88
CA LYS A 52 -9.51 -17.34 -18.48
C LYS A 52 -9.20 -18.29 -19.66
N LYS A 53 -10.23 -18.67 -20.43
CA LYS A 53 -10.06 -19.54 -21.60
C LYS A 53 -9.34 -18.85 -22.75
N LEU A 54 -9.57 -17.55 -22.97
CA LEU A 54 -8.82 -16.79 -23.98
C LEU A 54 -7.33 -16.72 -23.65
N PHE A 55 -6.98 -16.44 -22.39
CA PHE A 55 -5.59 -16.48 -21.96
C PHE A 55 -4.97 -17.88 -22.11
N GLY A 56 -5.71 -18.95 -21.82
CA GLY A 56 -5.23 -20.32 -22.05
C GLY A 56 -5.04 -20.69 -23.52
N LEU A 57 -5.66 -19.97 -24.46
CA LEU A 57 -5.40 -20.14 -25.90
C LEU A 57 -4.21 -19.30 -26.37
N GLU A 58 -3.97 -18.15 -25.73
CA GLU A 58 -2.95 -17.17 -26.13
C GLU A 58 -1.59 -17.38 -25.44
N VAL A 59 -1.58 -17.97 -24.25
CA VAL A 59 -0.39 -18.12 -23.39
C VAL A 59 -0.08 -19.62 -23.21
N PRO A 60 0.97 -20.15 -23.87
CA PRO A 60 1.36 -21.56 -23.77
C PRO A 60 1.61 -22.01 -22.33
N GLU A 61 2.23 -21.16 -21.51
CA GLU A 61 2.53 -21.43 -20.10
C GLU A 61 1.27 -21.67 -19.27
N ILE A 62 0.13 -21.04 -19.64
CA ILE A 62 -1.18 -21.29 -19.01
C ILE A 62 -1.80 -22.57 -19.53
N TYR A 63 -1.67 -22.84 -20.84
CA TYR A 63 -2.15 -24.09 -21.45
C TYR A 63 -1.49 -25.33 -20.84
N GLU A 64 -0.17 -25.25 -20.62
CA GLU A 64 0.66 -26.30 -20.02
C GLU A 64 0.51 -26.38 -18.48
N GLY A 65 -0.16 -25.40 -17.87
CA GLY A 65 -0.42 -25.36 -16.43
C GLY A 65 0.78 -24.97 -15.57
N ILE A 66 1.84 -24.40 -16.18
CA ILE A 66 3.00 -23.79 -15.51
C ILE A 66 2.55 -22.50 -14.82
N VAL A 67 1.80 -21.66 -15.54
CA VAL A 67 1.17 -20.44 -15.02
C VAL A 67 -0.30 -20.72 -14.78
N GLU A 68 -0.78 -20.42 -13.58
CA GLU A 68 -2.18 -20.56 -13.18
C GLU A 68 -2.85 -19.19 -13.04
N ILE A 69 -4.06 -19.06 -13.58
CA ILE A 69 -4.95 -17.95 -13.27
C ILE A 69 -5.71 -18.30 -11.98
N LYS A 70 -5.32 -17.65 -10.87
CA LYS A 70 -5.90 -17.82 -9.54
C LYS A 70 -7.26 -17.14 -9.38
N GLY A 71 -7.51 -16.06 -10.11
CA GLY A 71 -8.78 -15.34 -10.04
C GLY A 71 -9.01 -14.42 -11.24
N VAL A 72 -10.26 -14.21 -11.59
CA VAL A 72 -10.70 -13.27 -12.63
C VAL A 72 -11.88 -12.49 -12.10
N VAL A 73 -11.77 -11.16 -12.11
CA VAL A 73 -12.89 -10.25 -11.88
C VAL A 73 -13.10 -9.39 -13.10
N ARG A 74 -14.36 -9.22 -13.48
CA ARG A 74 -14.69 -8.71 -14.81
C ARG A 74 -15.88 -7.77 -14.77
N GLU A 75 -15.72 -6.64 -15.44
CA GLU A 75 -16.77 -5.74 -15.88
C GLU A 75 -16.79 -5.80 -17.43
N PRO A 76 -17.63 -6.66 -18.03
CA PRO A 76 -17.55 -7.03 -19.44
C PRO A 76 -17.58 -5.83 -20.39
N GLY A 77 -16.64 -5.79 -21.35
CA GLY A 77 -16.51 -4.70 -22.33
C GLY A 77 -15.92 -3.40 -21.77
N ALA A 78 -15.57 -3.36 -20.49
CA ALA A 78 -14.97 -2.19 -19.85
C ALA A 78 -13.58 -2.50 -19.28
N ARG A 79 -13.51 -3.30 -18.21
CA ARG A 79 -12.25 -3.62 -17.53
C ARG A 79 -12.32 -4.96 -16.80
N SER A 80 -11.24 -5.72 -16.88
CA SER A 80 -11.03 -6.95 -16.13
C SER A 80 -9.71 -6.88 -15.36
N LYS A 81 -9.66 -7.59 -14.24
CA LYS A 81 -8.42 -7.83 -13.50
C LYS A 81 -8.24 -9.32 -13.29
N ILE A 82 -7.04 -9.82 -13.58
CA ILE A 82 -6.70 -11.23 -13.41
C ILE A 82 -5.54 -11.36 -12.43
N ALA A 83 -5.58 -12.40 -11.60
CA ALA A 83 -4.51 -12.80 -10.70
C ALA A 83 -3.82 -14.03 -11.26
N VAL A 84 -2.50 -13.96 -11.46
CA VAL A 84 -1.70 -15.03 -12.05
C VAL A 84 -0.58 -15.46 -11.13
N TYR A 85 -0.26 -16.75 -11.13
CA TYR A 85 0.77 -17.36 -10.30
C TYR A 85 1.58 -18.34 -11.15
N SER A 86 2.89 -18.40 -10.98
CA SER A 86 3.73 -19.43 -11.62
C SER A 86 4.07 -20.52 -10.63
N LYS A 87 3.90 -21.78 -11.03
CA LYS A 87 4.40 -22.95 -10.29
C LYS A 87 5.92 -23.12 -10.43
N ASP A 88 6.50 -22.57 -11.49
CA ASP A 88 7.93 -22.57 -11.74
C ASP A 88 8.51 -21.21 -11.35
N ALA A 89 9.44 -21.20 -10.40
CA ALA A 89 10.11 -19.99 -9.92
C ALA A 89 10.96 -19.30 -11.01
N ASN A 90 11.32 -20.02 -12.08
CA ASN A 90 12.07 -19.46 -13.21
C ASN A 90 11.17 -18.79 -14.26
N VAL A 91 9.85 -18.89 -14.12
CA VAL A 91 8.88 -18.36 -15.08
C VAL A 91 8.15 -17.16 -14.47
N ASP A 92 8.31 -16.00 -15.11
CA ASP A 92 7.54 -14.80 -14.76
C ASP A 92 6.09 -14.93 -15.26
N ALA A 93 5.15 -15.11 -14.34
CA ALA A 93 3.72 -15.24 -14.65
C ALA A 93 3.14 -14.00 -15.34
N VAL A 94 3.58 -12.79 -14.95
CA VAL A 94 3.05 -11.56 -15.55
C VAL A 94 3.64 -11.37 -16.94
N GLY A 95 4.97 -11.50 -17.08
CA GLY A 95 5.64 -11.48 -18.38
C GLY A 95 5.13 -12.54 -19.35
N ALA A 96 4.81 -13.74 -18.87
CA ALA A 96 4.13 -14.77 -19.64
C ALA A 96 2.76 -14.28 -20.14
N CYS A 97 1.93 -13.67 -19.31
CA CYS A 97 0.63 -13.19 -19.77
C CYS A 97 0.70 -11.97 -20.70
N VAL A 98 1.70 -11.10 -20.52
CA VAL A 98 1.86 -9.86 -21.30
C VAL A 98 2.47 -10.16 -22.67
N GLY A 99 3.51 -11.00 -22.73
CA GLY A 99 4.29 -11.26 -23.94
C GLY A 99 5.14 -10.05 -24.39
N MET A 100 5.87 -10.21 -25.49
CA MET A 100 6.73 -9.14 -26.01
C MET A 100 5.90 -7.89 -26.31
N LYS A 101 6.24 -6.76 -25.68
CA LYS A 101 5.52 -5.48 -25.83
C LYS A 101 4.00 -5.58 -25.62
N GLY A 102 3.52 -6.53 -24.81
CA GLY A 102 2.09 -6.68 -24.55
C GLY A 102 1.31 -7.41 -25.64
N MET A 103 1.97 -8.05 -26.62
CA MET A 103 1.30 -8.65 -27.76
C MET A 103 0.21 -9.68 -27.38
N ARG A 104 0.46 -10.49 -26.35
CA ARG A 104 -0.46 -11.57 -25.93
C ARG A 104 -1.70 -11.00 -25.24
N VAL A 105 -1.49 -10.16 -24.22
CA VAL A 105 -2.62 -9.48 -23.56
C VAL A 105 -3.41 -8.61 -24.55
N GLN A 106 -2.74 -8.00 -25.53
CA GLN A 106 -3.43 -7.17 -26.53
C GLN A 106 -4.28 -7.99 -27.50
N ALA A 107 -3.87 -9.21 -27.84
CA ALA A 107 -4.70 -10.14 -28.62
C ALA A 107 -6.00 -10.48 -27.87
N VAL A 108 -5.92 -10.74 -26.56
CA VAL A 108 -7.11 -10.96 -25.71
C VAL A 108 -7.97 -9.70 -25.61
N ILE A 109 -7.38 -8.53 -25.38
CA ILE A 109 -8.10 -7.23 -25.35
C ILE A 109 -8.86 -7.01 -26.66
N THR A 110 -8.24 -7.34 -27.80
CA THR A 110 -8.84 -7.20 -29.14
C THR A 110 -10.01 -8.16 -29.32
N GLU A 111 -9.87 -9.42 -28.90
CA GLU A 111 -10.97 -10.40 -28.93
C GLU A 111 -12.16 -9.97 -28.06
N LEU A 112 -11.92 -9.24 -26.97
CA LEU A 112 -12.95 -8.69 -26.08
C LEU A 112 -13.42 -7.28 -26.47
N SER A 113 -13.17 -6.86 -27.71
CA SER A 113 -13.64 -5.59 -28.27
C SER A 113 -13.18 -4.36 -27.46
N GLY A 114 -11.93 -4.38 -26.98
CA GLY A 114 -11.30 -3.26 -26.28
C GLY A 114 -11.52 -3.23 -24.77
N GLU A 115 -11.99 -4.32 -24.17
CA GLU A 115 -12.01 -4.48 -22.71
C GLU A 115 -10.59 -4.36 -22.14
N ARG A 116 -10.32 -3.43 -21.22
CA ARG A 116 -8.98 -3.27 -20.63
C ARG A 116 -8.67 -4.39 -19.65
N ILE A 117 -7.47 -4.96 -19.69
CA ILE A 117 -7.09 -6.06 -18.79
C ILE A 117 -5.88 -5.66 -17.97
N ASP A 118 -6.02 -5.72 -16.64
CA ASP A 118 -4.91 -5.61 -15.70
C ASP A 118 -4.50 -6.99 -15.22
N ILE A 119 -3.21 -7.28 -15.24
CA ILE A 119 -2.63 -8.55 -14.80
C ILE A 119 -1.86 -8.29 -13.51
N ALA A 120 -2.23 -8.99 -12.44
CA ALA A 120 -1.60 -8.88 -11.13
C ALA A 120 -0.95 -10.21 -10.76
N LEU A 121 0.24 -10.15 -10.18
CA LEU A 121 0.88 -11.31 -9.58
C LEU A 121 0.13 -11.68 -8.29
N TYR A 122 -0.32 -12.93 -8.21
CA TYR A 122 -0.91 -13.49 -7.01
C TYR A 122 0.17 -13.78 -5.96
N ASP A 123 -0.19 -13.56 -4.70
CA ASP A 123 0.64 -13.92 -3.55
C ASP A 123 -0.28 -14.47 -2.45
N ASP A 124 0.25 -15.35 -1.60
CA ASP A 124 -0.48 -15.87 -0.44
C ASP A 124 -0.49 -14.84 0.71
N ASP A 125 0.52 -13.96 0.78
CA ASP A 125 0.53 -12.82 1.68
C ASP A 125 -0.50 -11.77 1.20
N PRO A 126 -1.55 -11.47 2.00
CA PRO A 126 -2.57 -10.51 1.61
C PRO A 126 -2.00 -9.10 1.37
N GLU A 127 -0.96 -8.67 2.06
CA GLU A 127 -0.40 -7.32 1.86
C GLU A 127 0.26 -7.21 0.48
N VAL A 128 1.03 -8.24 0.11
CA VAL A 128 1.69 -8.34 -1.20
C VAL A 128 0.64 -8.48 -2.29
N PHE A 129 -0.37 -9.35 -2.12
CA PHE A 129 -1.39 -9.55 -3.13
C PHE A 129 -2.26 -8.31 -3.33
N ILE A 130 -2.64 -7.59 -2.27
CA ILE A 130 -3.41 -6.33 -2.37
C ILE A 130 -2.59 -5.26 -3.08
N LYS A 131 -1.31 -5.12 -2.75
CA LYS A 131 -0.38 -4.24 -3.47
C LYS A 131 -0.35 -4.56 -4.96
N ASN A 132 -0.16 -5.83 -5.33
CA ASN A 132 -0.13 -6.26 -6.73
C ASN A 132 -1.48 -6.05 -7.43
N ALA A 133 -2.59 -6.31 -6.73
CA ALA A 133 -3.93 -6.15 -7.24
C ALA A 133 -4.31 -4.68 -7.50
N LEU A 134 -3.62 -3.69 -6.94
CA LEU A 134 -3.86 -2.27 -7.25
C LEU A 134 -3.11 -1.79 -8.51
N SER A 135 -2.23 -2.61 -9.09
CA SER A 135 -1.55 -2.32 -10.37
C SER A 135 -2.56 -1.81 -11.42
N PRO A 136 -2.29 -0.69 -12.11
CA PRO A 136 -0.98 -0.07 -12.33
C PRO A 136 -0.53 0.97 -11.29
N SER A 137 -1.33 1.30 -10.28
CA SER A 137 -0.93 2.32 -9.29
C SER A 137 0.16 1.78 -8.36
N LYS A 138 1.16 2.61 -8.06
CA LYS A 138 2.20 2.29 -7.07
C LYS A 138 1.68 2.59 -5.67
N THR A 139 1.89 1.66 -4.75
CA THR A 139 1.56 1.82 -3.32
C THR A 139 2.82 2.03 -2.49
N THR A 140 2.72 2.87 -1.46
CA THR A 140 3.79 3.13 -0.48
C THR A 140 3.79 2.07 0.60
N SER A 141 2.62 1.80 1.18
CA SER A 141 2.44 0.76 2.20
C SER A 141 1.04 0.14 2.12
N VAL A 142 0.95 -1.10 2.58
CA VAL A 142 -0.31 -1.82 2.77
C VAL A 142 -0.27 -2.36 4.19
N THR A 143 -1.36 -2.19 4.93
CA THR A 143 -1.53 -2.76 6.28
C THR A 143 -2.81 -3.55 6.30
N ALA A 144 -2.68 -4.88 6.40
CA ALA A 144 -3.82 -5.79 6.40
C ALA A 144 -4.30 -6.09 7.83
N ASN A 145 -5.61 -6.04 8.02
CA ASN A 145 -6.28 -6.52 9.22
C ASN A 145 -7.02 -7.82 8.91
N THR A 146 -6.38 -8.94 9.25
CA THR A 146 -6.86 -10.30 8.96
C THR A 146 -8.17 -10.63 9.66
N LYS A 147 -8.45 -10.02 10.83
CA LYS A 147 -9.68 -10.25 11.59
C LYS A 147 -10.91 -9.72 10.86
N PHE A 148 -10.80 -8.56 10.21
CA PHE A 148 -11.93 -7.91 9.52
C PHE A 148 -11.89 -8.05 8.00
N LYS A 149 -10.87 -8.73 7.45
CA LYS A 149 -10.58 -8.79 6.00
C LYS A 149 -10.62 -7.39 5.37
N SER A 150 -9.95 -6.45 6.02
CA SER A 150 -9.81 -5.07 5.55
C SER A 150 -8.35 -4.69 5.49
N ALA A 151 -7.95 -3.89 4.51
CA ALA A 151 -6.60 -3.36 4.38
C ALA A 151 -6.64 -1.84 4.19
N MET A 152 -5.72 -1.16 4.85
CA MET A 152 -5.43 0.24 4.60
C MET A 152 -4.24 0.32 3.65
N VAL A 153 -4.40 1.05 2.56
CA VAL A 153 -3.37 1.23 1.55
C VAL A 153 -3.02 2.71 1.47
N VAL A 154 -1.73 3.00 1.61
CA VAL A 154 -1.21 4.34 1.43
C VAL A 154 -0.54 4.43 0.07
N VAL A 155 -0.90 5.46 -0.69
CA VAL A 155 -0.33 5.76 -2.01
C VAL A 155 0.24 7.18 -2.04
N PRO A 156 1.22 7.47 -2.91
CA PRO A 156 1.63 8.84 -3.17
C PRO A 156 0.45 9.70 -3.65
N ASP A 157 0.42 10.98 -3.31
CA ASP A 157 -0.70 11.88 -3.66
C ASP A 157 -1.02 11.89 -5.16
N GLY A 158 0.01 11.87 -6.02
CA GLY A 158 -0.17 11.81 -7.48
C GLY A 158 -0.74 10.48 -8.01
N GLN A 159 -0.73 9.42 -7.20
CA GLN A 159 -1.25 8.09 -7.54
C GLN A 159 -2.66 7.84 -6.99
N LEU A 160 -3.18 8.68 -6.09
CA LEU A 160 -4.48 8.49 -5.44
C LEU A 160 -5.62 8.30 -6.45
N SER A 161 -5.70 9.19 -7.44
CA SER A 161 -6.72 9.13 -8.50
C SER A 161 -6.60 7.86 -9.34
N LEU A 162 -5.38 7.41 -9.65
CA LEU A 162 -5.15 6.18 -10.41
C LEU A 162 -5.50 4.93 -9.59
N ALA A 163 -5.16 4.93 -8.30
CA ALA A 163 -5.41 3.84 -7.37
C ALA A 163 -6.91 3.61 -7.16
N ILE A 164 -7.69 4.70 -7.00
CA ILE A 164 -9.15 4.65 -6.96
C ILE A 164 -9.71 4.25 -8.34
N GLY A 165 -9.21 4.89 -9.41
CA GLY A 165 -9.68 4.74 -10.77
C GLY A 165 -10.98 5.49 -11.05
N LYS A 166 -11.37 5.57 -12.33
CA LYS A 166 -12.64 6.20 -12.74
C LYS A 166 -13.82 5.53 -12.02
N GLU A 167 -14.63 6.31 -11.31
CA GLU A 167 -15.78 5.82 -10.51
C GLU A 167 -15.40 4.72 -9.50
N GLY A 168 -14.16 4.71 -9.02
CA GLY A 168 -13.68 3.68 -8.09
C GLY A 168 -13.48 2.30 -8.73
N GLN A 169 -13.45 2.21 -10.07
CA GLN A 169 -13.39 0.92 -10.78
C GLN A 169 -12.14 0.11 -10.41
N ASN A 170 -10.97 0.75 -10.26
CA ASN A 170 -9.73 0.01 -9.99
C ASN A 170 -9.75 -0.60 -8.59
N VAL A 171 -10.03 0.21 -7.57
CA VAL A 171 -10.13 -0.28 -6.18
C VAL A 171 -11.25 -1.30 -6.01
N ARG A 172 -12.40 -1.13 -6.68
CA ARG A 172 -13.52 -2.09 -6.65
C ARG A 172 -13.12 -3.44 -7.24
N LEU A 173 -12.41 -3.46 -8.37
CA LEU A 173 -11.93 -4.71 -8.96
C LEU A 173 -10.84 -5.35 -8.10
N ALA A 174 -9.89 -4.58 -7.57
CA ALA A 174 -8.87 -5.09 -6.65
C ALA A 174 -9.49 -5.71 -5.39
N ALA A 175 -10.48 -5.05 -4.79
CA ALA A 175 -11.20 -5.55 -3.62
C ALA A 175 -11.95 -6.86 -3.92
N LYS A 176 -12.62 -6.94 -5.08
CA LYS A 176 -13.28 -8.18 -5.51
C LYS A 176 -12.29 -9.31 -5.79
N LEU A 177 -11.14 -9.01 -6.40
CA LEU A 177 -10.15 -10.01 -6.79
C LEU A 177 -9.45 -10.62 -5.58
N THR A 178 -9.11 -9.77 -4.60
CA THR A 178 -8.45 -10.18 -3.36
C THR A 178 -9.44 -10.76 -2.36
N GLY A 179 -10.71 -10.33 -2.41
CA GLY A 179 -11.71 -10.64 -1.39
C GLY A 179 -11.56 -9.81 -0.11
N TRP A 180 -10.85 -8.68 -0.18
CA TRP A 180 -10.60 -7.76 0.94
C TRP A 180 -11.32 -6.43 0.74
N LYS A 181 -11.71 -5.79 1.85
CA LYS A 181 -12.11 -4.38 1.85
C LYS A 181 -10.85 -3.52 1.79
N ILE A 182 -10.74 -2.64 0.81
CA ILE A 182 -9.53 -1.82 0.61
C ILE A 182 -9.90 -0.35 0.83
N ASP A 183 -9.28 0.27 1.82
CA ASP A 183 -9.31 1.73 2.05
C ASP A 183 -8.03 2.33 1.48
N ILE A 184 -8.13 3.33 0.61
CA ILE A 184 -6.97 3.97 -0.04
C ILE A 184 -6.87 5.40 0.47
N ARG A 185 -5.71 5.76 1.01
CA ARG A 185 -5.39 7.10 1.49
C ARG A 185 -4.10 7.62 0.88
N SER A 186 -3.97 8.94 0.79
CA SER A 186 -2.70 9.54 0.38
C SER A 186 -1.73 9.70 1.55
N GLU A 187 -0.44 9.81 1.24
CA GLU A 187 0.59 10.12 2.24
C GLU A 187 0.28 11.42 2.99
N SER A 188 -0.17 12.45 2.27
CA SER A 188 -0.56 13.73 2.88
C SER A 188 -1.78 13.60 3.81
N GLU A 189 -2.75 12.74 3.50
CA GLU A 189 -3.89 12.47 4.38
C GLU A 189 -3.44 11.81 5.68
N ILE A 190 -2.57 10.80 5.59
CA ILE A 190 -2.00 10.10 6.76
C ILE A 190 -1.15 11.04 7.61
N ALA A 191 -0.33 11.90 7.00
CA ALA A 191 0.50 12.86 7.71
C ALA A 191 -0.36 13.86 8.52
N LYS A 192 -1.41 14.42 7.89
CA LYS A 192 -2.35 15.33 8.57
C LYS A 192 -3.06 14.67 9.74
N GLU A 193 -3.46 13.41 9.59
CA GLU A 193 -4.12 12.66 10.66
C GLU A 193 -3.17 12.42 11.84
N ARG A 194 -1.90 12.06 11.56
CA ARG A 194 -0.86 11.89 12.60
C ARG A 194 -0.59 13.20 13.35
N ASP A 195 -0.44 14.31 12.64
CA ASP A 195 -0.20 15.62 13.25
C ASP A 195 -1.38 16.06 14.12
N ALA A 196 -2.61 15.82 13.67
CA ALA A 196 -3.82 16.13 14.44
C ALA A 196 -3.90 15.29 15.74
N ILE A 197 -3.52 14.00 15.68
CA ILE A 197 -3.48 13.13 16.86
C ILE A 197 -2.40 13.62 17.84
N ALA A 198 -1.20 13.96 17.36
CA ALA A 198 -0.11 14.45 18.21
C ALA A 198 -0.47 15.77 18.92
N ARG A 199 -1.15 16.69 18.21
CA ARG A 199 -1.65 17.94 18.81
C ARG A 199 -2.67 17.69 19.91
N LYS A 200 -3.66 16.82 19.67
CA LYS A 200 -4.65 16.45 20.69
C LYS A 200 -4.02 15.80 21.91
N GLN A 201 -3.03 14.92 21.71
CA GLN A 201 -2.30 14.30 22.82
C GLN A 201 -1.52 15.34 23.64
N ALA A 202 -0.87 16.30 22.99
CA ALA A 202 -0.17 17.38 23.67
C ALA A 202 -1.14 18.31 24.44
N GLU A 203 -2.31 18.62 23.86
CA GLU A 203 -3.37 19.37 24.53
C GLU A 203 -3.90 18.62 25.76
N ASP A 204 -4.23 17.33 25.62
CA ASP A 204 -4.70 16.49 26.72
C ASP A 204 -3.66 16.34 27.85
N GLU A 205 -2.37 16.30 27.51
CA GLU A 205 -1.28 16.30 28.50
C GLU A 205 -1.14 17.65 29.21
N LEU A 206 -1.36 18.77 28.51
CA LEU A 206 -1.34 20.11 29.10
C LEU A 206 -2.51 20.32 30.07
N PHE A 207 -3.70 19.79 29.75
CA PHE A 207 -4.89 19.83 30.61
C PHE A 207 -4.87 18.82 31.78
N LYS A 208 -3.98 17.83 31.75
CA LYS A 208 -3.80 16.82 32.83
C LYS A 208 -2.81 17.23 33.94
N LYS A 209 -2.25 18.45 33.92
CA LYS A 209 -1.54 19.01 35.08
C LYS A 209 -2.49 19.87 35.91
N PRO A 210 -3.02 19.40 37.04
CA PRO A 210 -3.66 20.27 38.02
C PRO A 210 -2.56 21.07 38.72
N GLU A 211 -2.74 22.38 38.72
CA GLU A 211 -2.31 23.36 39.72
C GLU A 211 -1.52 22.80 40.92
N GLU A 212 -0.20 22.81 40.84
CA GLU A 212 0.63 23.13 42.01
C GLU A 212 1.02 24.62 41.89
N MET A 213 0.03 25.49 42.03
CA MET A 213 0.28 26.87 42.44
C MET A 213 0.64 26.81 43.93
N LYS A 214 1.94 26.66 44.23
CA LYS A 214 2.46 26.96 45.56
C LYS A 214 2.71 28.45 45.65
N GLU A 215 2.03 29.01 46.65
CA GLU A 215 2.10 30.36 47.20
C GLU A 215 3.50 31.00 47.10
N GLU A 216 3.51 32.26 46.68
CA GLU A 216 4.62 33.18 46.94
C GLU A 216 4.87 33.27 48.45
N PRO A 217 6.13 33.49 48.86
CA PRO A 217 6.33 34.71 49.62
C PRO A 217 7.58 35.49 49.20
N ASP A 218 7.29 36.75 48.89
CA ASP A 218 7.96 37.95 49.37
C ASP A 218 9.36 38.33 48.86
N ALA A 219 9.46 39.63 48.64
CA ALA A 219 10.52 40.34 47.97
C ALA A 219 11.80 40.46 48.81
N GLN A 220 12.94 40.45 48.11
CA GLN A 220 13.96 41.50 48.23
C GLN A 220 15.05 41.34 47.15
N SER A 221 14.99 42.22 46.15
CA SER A 221 16.15 42.66 45.35
C SER A 221 16.96 43.69 46.16
N PRO A 222 18.06 44.32 45.67
CA PRO A 222 18.78 44.14 44.38
C PRO A 222 20.32 44.14 44.54
N VAL A 223 21.10 43.88 43.48
CA VAL A 223 22.11 44.82 42.91
C VAL A 223 22.52 44.40 41.47
N LEU A 224 22.86 45.43 40.68
CA LEU A 224 23.04 45.60 39.23
C LEU A 224 24.20 44.87 38.51
N ALA A 225 24.11 45.00 37.17
CA ALA A 225 25.16 45.17 36.14
C ALA A 225 25.45 43.90 35.33
N ASP A 226 25.60 43.89 34.00
CA ASP A 226 25.53 44.87 32.92
C ASP A 226 25.66 44.07 31.59
N GLN A 227 25.33 44.70 30.47
CA GLN A 227 25.74 44.39 29.08
C GLN A 227 24.97 43.37 28.21
N THR A 228 24.21 43.98 27.31
CA THR A 228 23.96 43.61 25.90
C THR A 228 25.21 43.13 25.15
N VAL A 229 25.08 42.13 24.25
CA VAL A 229 25.59 42.14 22.84
C VAL A 229 24.91 41.00 22.04
N GLU A 230 24.22 41.44 21.00
CA GLU A 230 24.10 40.97 19.60
C GLU A 230 23.93 39.48 19.22
N THR A 231 23.00 39.37 18.28
CA THR A 231 22.57 38.27 17.43
C THR A 231 23.59 37.90 16.35
N GLU A 232 23.57 36.63 15.96
CA GLU A 232 23.53 36.09 14.58
C GLU A 232 24.54 34.97 14.28
N ASN A 233 24.00 34.00 13.51
CA ASN A 233 24.63 32.99 12.67
C ASN A 233 25.09 31.67 13.31
N ALA A 234 24.22 30.66 13.17
CA ALA A 234 24.62 29.27 13.01
C ALA A 234 23.88 28.68 11.81
N GLU A 235 24.57 28.66 10.67
CA GLU A 235 24.25 27.81 9.52
C GLU A 235 24.61 26.34 9.83
N GLU A 236 23.76 25.46 9.33
CA GLU A 236 23.99 24.09 8.83
C GLU A 236 25.03 23.19 9.50
N ILE A 237 24.57 22.04 10.02
CA ILE A 237 24.90 20.69 9.50
C ILE A 237 23.86 19.72 10.07
N ILE A 238 23.08 19.10 9.18
CA ILE A 238 22.28 17.91 9.47
C ILE A 238 23.13 16.71 9.06
N GLN A 239 23.46 15.83 10.00
CA GLN A 239 23.58 14.40 9.69
C GLN A 239 23.41 13.50 10.92
N GLU A 240 22.62 12.46 10.66
CA GLU A 240 22.38 11.23 11.41
C GLU A 240 21.57 11.27 12.72
N ALA A 241 20.38 10.67 12.58
CA ALA A 241 19.68 9.88 13.58
C ALA A 241 19.52 10.50 14.97
N ALA A 242 18.39 11.18 15.15
CA ALA A 242 17.44 10.79 16.19
C ALA A 242 18.07 10.40 17.54
N ILE A 243 18.58 11.40 18.26
CA ILE A 243 18.61 11.31 19.72
C ILE A 243 17.16 11.55 20.20
N ILE A 244 16.39 10.46 20.15
CA ILE A 244 14.99 10.37 20.54
C ILE A 244 14.86 10.85 22.00
N GLY A 245 14.29 12.04 22.20
CA GLY A 245 13.70 12.44 23.47
C GLY A 245 14.62 13.08 24.52
N LEU A 246 15.79 13.62 24.16
CA LEU A 246 16.60 14.46 25.07
C LEU A 246 16.36 15.95 24.85
N ASP A 247 16.28 16.70 25.95
CA ASP A 247 16.11 18.15 25.93
C ASP A 247 17.28 18.85 25.22
N LYS A 248 17.00 19.93 24.49
CA LYS A 248 18.01 20.75 23.77
C LYS A 248 19.21 21.18 24.64
N LYS A 249 18.98 21.40 25.94
CA LYS A 249 20.05 21.75 26.92
C LYS A 249 20.99 20.58 27.23
N ILE A 250 20.50 19.35 27.19
CA ILE A 250 21.32 18.15 27.43
C ILE A 250 22.14 17.83 26.18
N MET A 251 21.52 17.98 25.01
CA MET A 251 22.20 17.84 23.71
C MET A 251 23.38 18.79 23.56
N GLY A 252 23.21 20.07 23.90
CA GLY A 252 24.31 21.04 23.86
C GLY A 252 25.48 20.66 24.76
N LYS A 253 25.21 20.11 25.95
CA LYS A 253 26.26 19.67 26.89
C LYS A 253 26.98 18.40 26.45
N LEU A 254 26.28 17.49 25.76
CA LEU A 254 26.91 16.31 25.16
C LEU A 254 27.82 16.71 24.00
N HIS A 255 27.40 17.69 23.19
CA HIS A 255 28.20 18.25 22.11
C HIS A 255 29.43 19.00 22.62
N GLU A 256 29.30 19.82 23.68
CA GLU A 256 30.45 20.44 24.36
C GLU A 256 31.44 19.41 24.92
N ALA A 257 30.95 18.21 25.26
CA ALA A 257 31.77 17.09 25.70
C ALA A 257 32.32 16.21 24.55
N GLY A 258 32.02 16.55 23.29
CA GLY A 258 32.46 15.82 22.08
C GLY A 258 31.78 14.46 21.91
N LEU A 259 30.57 14.30 22.44
CA LEU A 259 29.77 13.08 22.37
C LEU A 259 28.57 13.29 21.44
N ASP A 260 28.85 13.31 20.14
CA ASP A 260 27.90 13.67 19.11
C ASP A 260 27.22 12.45 18.47
N THR A 261 27.74 11.25 18.69
CA THR A 261 27.20 10.02 18.08
C THR A 261 26.72 8.99 19.10
N VAL A 262 25.73 8.19 18.70
CA VAL A 262 25.17 7.11 19.53
C VAL A 262 26.24 6.07 19.86
N GLU A 263 27.20 5.83 18.96
CA GLU A 263 28.31 4.89 19.19
C GLU A 263 29.27 5.34 20.28
N GLN A 264 29.51 6.64 20.42
CA GLN A 264 30.34 7.20 21.49
C GLN A 264 29.67 7.07 22.87
N LEU A 265 28.33 7.08 22.88
CA LEU A 265 27.53 6.88 24.10
C LEU A 265 27.37 5.41 24.47
N LYS A 266 27.54 4.48 23.51
CA LYS A 266 27.53 3.03 23.76
C LYS A 266 28.71 2.65 24.66
N GLY A 267 28.42 1.93 25.74
CA GLY A 267 29.41 1.51 26.75
C GLY A 267 29.70 2.52 27.87
N MET A 268 29.08 3.72 27.85
CA MET A 268 29.16 4.63 28.98
C MET A 268 28.18 4.22 30.10
N SER A 269 28.71 3.96 31.28
CA SER A 269 27.88 3.78 32.49
C SER A 269 27.31 5.12 32.98
N VAL A 270 26.16 5.10 33.65
CA VAL A 270 25.52 6.27 34.29
C VAL A 270 26.52 7.11 35.11
N ASN A 271 27.42 6.46 35.87
CA ASN A 271 28.43 7.14 36.68
C ASN A 271 29.47 7.94 35.89
N LYS A 272 29.72 7.59 34.62
CA LYS A 272 30.61 8.35 33.72
C LYS A 272 29.88 9.54 33.11
N LEU A 273 28.59 9.39 32.80
CA LEU A 273 27.76 10.46 32.27
C LEU A 273 27.53 11.59 33.29
N ILE A 274 27.45 11.27 34.59
CA ILE A 274 27.32 12.27 35.67
C ILE A 274 28.59 13.13 35.81
N LYS A 275 29.76 12.65 35.38
CA LYS A 275 31.00 13.42 35.43
C LYS A 275 31.07 14.51 34.36
N ILE A 276 30.14 14.50 33.39
CA ILE A 276 30.05 15.54 32.37
C ILE A 276 29.46 16.80 33.01
N PRO A 277 30.14 17.96 32.90
CA PRO A 277 29.66 19.22 33.46
C PRO A 277 28.21 19.51 33.06
N GLY A 278 27.35 19.66 34.05
CA GLY A 278 25.95 20.02 33.85
C GLY A 278 25.01 18.87 33.47
N ILE A 279 25.46 17.60 33.49
CA ILE A 279 24.58 16.43 33.42
C ILE A 279 24.33 15.90 34.83
N GLY A 280 23.11 16.07 35.32
CA GLY A 280 22.67 15.53 36.61
C GLY A 280 22.34 14.03 36.55
N LYS A 281 22.20 13.39 37.72
CA LYS A 281 21.87 11.95 37.86
C LYS A 281 20.64 11.52 37.05
N ALA A 282 19.56 12.29 37.10
CA ALA A 282 18.34 12.00 36.36
C ALA A 282 18.52 12.09 34.83
N SER A 283 19.33 13.03 34.35
CA SER A 283 19.64 13.18 32.92
C SER A 283 20.54 12.04 32.43
N ALA A 284 21.53 11.64 33.24
CA ALA A 284 22.41 10.51 32.94
C ALA A 284 21.64 9.18 32.84
N GLU A 285 20.68 8.93 33.74
CA GLU A 285 19.82 7.75 33.68
C GLU A 285 18.90 7.75 32.45
N LYS A 286 18.36 8.91 32.05
CA LYS A 286 17.57 9.05 30.82
C LYS A 286 18.41 8.75 29.57
N ILE A 287 19.60 9.34 29.45
CA ILE A 287 20.53 9.09 28.34
C ILE A 287 20.83 7.58 28.24
N TYR A 288 21.22 6.96 29.36
CA TYR A 288 21.56 5.54 29.40
C TYR A 288 20.40 4.63 28.97
N ASN A 289 19.17 4.93 29.43
CA ASN A 289 17.99 4.14 29.07
C ASN A 289 17.58 4.30 27.61
N ILE A 290 17.78 5.49 27.01
CA ILE A 290 17.53 5.72 25.58
C ILE A 290 18.53 4.95 24.73
N VAL A 291 19.83 5.03 25.06
CA VAL A 291 20.89 4.29 24.35
C VAL A 291 20.66 2.79 24.44
N LYS A 292 20.27 2.26 25.61
CA LYS A 292 19.96 0.83 25.79
C LYS A 292 18.72 0.36 25.01
N LYS A 293 17.72 1.24 24.80
CA LYS A 293 16.54 0.90 23.98
C LYS A 293 16.84 0.83 22.48
N LEU A 294 17.88 1.53 22.03
CA LEU A 294 18.35 1.49 20.64
C LEU A 294 19.26 0.29 20.36
N GLU A 295 19.57 -0.54 21.37
CA GLU A 295 20.32 -1.80 21.23
C GLU A 295 19.43 -3.03 20.97
N VAL A 296 18.10 -2.87 20.93
CA VAL A 296 17.10 -3.92 20.62
C VAL A 296 16.56 -3.74 19.22
#